data_AF-A0A3G9JMS2-F1
#
_entry.id   AF-A0A3G9JMS2-F1
#
_cell.length_a   1.000
_cell.length_b   1.000
_cell.length_c   1.000
_cell.angle_alpha   90.00
_cell.angle_beta   90.00
_cell.angle_gamma   90.00
#
_symmetry.space_group_name_H-M   'P 1'
#
loop_
_entity.id
_entity.type
_entity.pdbx_description
1 polymer ?
#
loop_
_entity_poly.entity_id
_entity_poly.type
_entity_poly.pdbx_seq_one_letter_code
_entity_poly.pdbx_strand_id
1 'polypeptide(L)' 'MDAEQFGQTIELMFGNLFAQFDEGEEFAFYDYGPKVINRIGYSTNISPKVIIQAADKKVDLIIIEEHFE' A
#
# COMPACT_ATOMS: atom_id res chain seq x y z
N MET A 1 -13.91 1.62 -2.30
CA MET A 1 -13.43 2.44 -1.15
C MET A 1 -12.65 3.60 -1.74
N ASP A 2 -12.80 4.81 -1.21
CA ASP A 2 -12.00 5.94 -1.70
C ASP A 2 -10.55 5.83 -1.17
N ALA A 3 -9.57 6.25 -1.96
CA ALA A 3 -8.14 6.21 -1.58
C ALA A 3 -7.85 7.06 -0.34
N GLU A 4 -8.49 8.22 -0.21
CA GLU A 4 -8.38 9.08 0.99
C GLU A 4 -8.95 8.36 2.21
N GLN A 5 -10.13 7.75 2.05
CA GLN A 5 -10.78 6.98 3.12
C GLN A 5 -9.92 5.79 3.55
N PHE A 6 -9.26 5.12 2.61
CA PHE A 6 -8.32 4.03 2.92
C PHE A 6 -7.14 4.54 3.74
N GLY A 7 -6.49 5.64 3.31
CA GLY A 7 -5.39 6.25 4.05
C GLY A 7 -5.77 6.61 5.49
N GLN A 8 -6.92 7.27 5.66
CA GLN A 8 -7.46 7.59 7.00
C GLN A 8 -7.74 6.35 7.86
N THR A 9 -8.22 5.27 7.23
CA THR A 9 -8.52 4.01 7.93
C THR A 9 -7.23 3.34 8.40
N ILE A 10 -6.18 3.33 7.58
CA ILE A 10 -4.87 2.80 7.95
C ILE A 10 -4.23 3.62 9.07
N GLU A 11 -4.26 4.95 8.97
CA GLU A 11 -3.80 5.87 10.02
C GLU A 11 -4.52 5.61 11.35
N LEU A 12 -5.85 5.43 11.31
CA LEU A 12 -6.65 5.17 12.51
C LEU A 12 -6.30 3.82 13.17
N MET A 13 -6.08 2.78 12.37
CA MET A 13 -5.83 1.43 12.88
C MET A 13 -4.38 1.25 13.34
N PHE A 14 -3.43 1.86 12.64
CA PHE A 14 -2.00 1.56 12.77
C PHE A 14 -1.11 2.78 12.99
N GLY A 15 -1.63 4.02 12.98
CA GLY A 15 -0.82 5.23 13.13
C GLY A 15 -0.01 5.27 14.43
N ASN A 16 -0.59 4.81 15.55
CA ASN A 16 0.13 4.67 16.81
C ASN A 16 1.23 3.60 16.76
N LEU A 17 1.06 2.56 15.93
CA LEU A 17 2.07 1.54 15.71
C LEU A 17 3.21 2.15 14.89
N PHE A 18 2.90 2.78 13.76
CA PHE A 18 3.88 3.45 12.90
C PHE A 18 4.72 4.48 13.66
N ALA A 19 4.12 5.27 14.53
CA ALA A 19 4.83 6.24 15.38
C ALA A 19 5.81 5.59 16.39
N GLN A 20 5.66 4.30 16.71
CA GLN A 20 6.58 3.57 17.59
C GLN A 20 7.78 2.98 16.84
N PHE A 21 7.68 2.83 15.51
CA PHE A 21 8.74 2.34 14.64
C PHE A 21 9.41 3.47 13.84
N ASP A 22 9.27 4.70 14.32
CA ASP A 22 9.71 5.95 13.66
C ASP A 22 11.25 6.14 13.69
N GLU A 23 12.00 5.08 13.44
CA GLU A 23 13.40 5.12 12.98
C GLU A 23 13.48 5.18 11.43
N GLY A 24 12.42 5.66 10.77
CA GLY A 24 12.59 6.52 9.60
C GLY A 24 12.00 6.10 8.26
N GLU A 25 11.67 4.83 7.97
CA GLU A 25 11.27 4.45 6.59
C GLU A 25 10.26 3.28 6.44
N GLU A 26 9.50 2.89 7.47
CA GLU A 26 8.79 1.59 7.43
C GLU A 26 7.38 1.59 6.79
N PHE A 27 6.71 2.73 6.62
CA PHE A 27 5.38 2.77 5.99
C PHE A 27 5.18 4.00 5.10
N ALA A 28 4.76 3.78 3.86
CA ALA A 28 4.41 4.84 2.93
C ALA A 28 3.16 4.47 2.11
N PHE A 29 2.25 5.43 1.96
CA PHE A 29 1.11 5.32 1.05
C PHE A 29 1.26 6.27 -0.13
N TYR A 30 1.34 5.71 -1.33
CA TYR A 30 1.51 6.46 -2.57
C TYR A 30 0.22 6.47 -3.39
N ASP A 31 -0.48 7.60 -3.39
CA ASP A 31 -1.74 7.78 -4.12
C ASP A 31 -1.52 8.18 -5.60
N TYR A 32 -0.82 7.32 -6.35
CA TYR A 32 -0.63 7.47 -7.80
C TYR A 32 -1.71 6.74 -8.62
N GLY A 33 -2.64 6.04 -7.95
CA GLY A 33 -3.61 5.14 -8.55
C GLY A 33 -4.98 5.77 -8.82
N PRO A 34 -5.98 4.93 -9.14
CA PRO A 34 -7.37 5.37 -9.24
C PRO A 34 -7.91 5.79 -7.87
N LYS A 35 -8.70 6.87 -7.83
CA LYS A 35 -9.34 7.38 -6.59
C LYS A 35 -10.24 6.37 -5.89
N VAL A 36 -10.78 5.41 -6.63
CA VAL A 36 -11.66 4.37 -6.10
C VAL A 36 -10.96 3.03 -6.17
N ILE A 37 -10.72 2.45 -5.00
CA ILE A 37 -10.12 1.13 -4.81
C ILE A 37 -11.24 0.09 -4.77
N ASN A 38 -11.25 -0.83 -5.74
CA ASN A 38 -12.17 -1.97 -5.81
C ASN A 38 -11.44 -3.32 -5.73
N ARG A 39 -10.17 -3.37 -6.14
CA ARG A 39 -9.34 -4.57 -6.10
C ARG A 39 -7.97 -4.28 -5.50
N ILE A 40 -7.63 -5.02 -4.46
CA ILE A 40 -6.34 -4.95 -3.78
C ILE A 40 -5.51 -6.18 -4.14
N GLY A 41 -4.25 -5.96 -4.49
CA GLY A 41 -3.22 -6.99 -4.59
C GLY A 41 -2.25 -6.89 -3.42
N TYR A 42 -1.63 -8.01 -3.07
CA TYR A 42 -0.60 -8.06 -2.03
C TYR A 42 0.66 -8.74 -2.56
N SER A 43 1.82 -8.25 -2.13
CA SER A 43 3.13 -8.85 -2.44
C SER A 43 4.14 -8.60 -1.32
N THR A 44 5.19 -9.42 -1.26
CA THR A 44 6.30 -9.26 -0.31
C THR A 44 7.49 -8.50 -0.92
N ASN A 45 7.37 -8.06 -2.17
CA ASN A 45 8.35 -7.20 -2.83
C ASN A 45 7.70 -6.44 -3.99
N ILE A 46 8.37 -5.39 -4.44
CA ILE A 46 8.00 -4.70 -5.68
C ILE A 46 8.97 -5.05 -6.80
N SER A 47 8.43 -5.46 -7.94
CA SER A 47 9.22 -5.65 -9.16
C SER A 47 8.39 -5.30 -10.39
N PRO A 48 9.03 -4.98 -11.54
CA PRO A 48 8.30 -4.71 -12.78
C PRO A 48 7.33 -5.85 -13.17
N LYS A 49 7.67 -7.11 -12.87
CA LYS A 49 6.80 -8.27 -13.12
C LYS A 49 5.54 -8.26 -12.27
N VAL A 50 5.62 -7.80 -11.01
CA VAL A 50 4.47 -7.67 -10.11
C VAL A 50 3.55 -6.55 -10.62
N ILE A 51 4.13 -5.42 -11.04
CA ILE A 51 3.36 -4.30 -11.62
C ILE A 51 2.60 -4.73 -12.87
N ILE A 52 3.23 -5.44 -13.80
CA ILE A 52 2.58 -5.93 -15.02
C ILE A 52 1.41 -6.87 -14.66
N GLN A 53 1.62 -7.80 -13.74
CA GLN A 53 0.56 -8.71 -13.30
C GLN A 53 -0.59 -7.98 -12.61
N ALA A 54 -0.30 -6.94 -11.82
CA ALA A 54 -1.31 -6.12 -11.18
C ALA A 54 -2.16 -5.37 -12.22
N ALA A 55 -1.53 -4.80 -13.25
CA ALA A 55 -2.21 -4.15 -14.36
C ALA A 55 -3.10 -5.14 -15.15
N ASP A 56 -2.58 -6.30 -15.53
CA ASP A 56 -3.33 -7.35 -16.24
C ASP A 56 -4.55 -7.83 -15.44
N LYS A 57 -4.38 -7.93 -14.11
CA LYS A 57 -5.44 -8.31 -13.17
C LYS A 57 -6.31 -7.14 -12.74
N LYS A 58 -6.12 -5.93 -13.27
CA LYS A 58 -6.91 -4.73 -12.91
C LYS A 58 -6.94 -4.49 -11.40
N VAL A 59 -5.78 -4.59 -10.76
CA VAL A 59 -5.59 -4.23 -9.35
C VAL A 59 -5.51 -2.70 -9.25
N ASP A 60 -6.24 -2.13 -8.30
CA ASP A 60 -6.32 -0.69 -8.07
C ASP A 60 -5.30 -0.22 -7.01
N LEU A 61 -4.95 -1.10 -6.06
CA LEU A 61 -3.99 -0.84 -4.99
C LEU A 61 -3.12 -2.08 -4.75
N ILE A 62 -1.82 -1.89 -4.63
CA ILE A 62 -0.87 -2.95 -4.23
C ILE A 62 -0.40 -2.64 -2.81
N ILE A 63 -0.57 -3.58 -1.89
CA ILE A 63 0.03 -3.55 -0.55
C ILE A 63 1.32 -4.37 -0.59
N ILE A 64 2.38 -3.80 -0.05
CA ILE A 64 3.70 -4.40 -0.07
C ILE A 64 4.22 -4.47 1.35
N GLU A 65 4.71 -5.64 1.74
CA GLU A 65 5.50 -5.84 2.93
C GLU A 65 6.95 -5.99 2.48
N GLU A 66 7.76 -4.95 2.66
CA GLU A 66 9.17 -4.96 2.28
C GLU A 66 10.02 -5.19 3.53
N HIS A 67 10.74 -6.31 3.56
CA HIS A 67 11.76 -6.55 4.57
C HIS A 67 13.09 -5.99 4.06
N PHE A 68 13.61 -4.96 4.71
CA PHE A 68 14.99 -4.54 4.53
C PHE A 68 15.90 -5.50 5.30
N GLU A 69 16.76 -6.25 4.59
CA GLU A 69 17.86 -7.05 5.19
C GLU A 69 19.04 -6.17 5.63
#